data_AF-A0AAD7P9S6-F1
#
_entry.id   AF-A0AAD7P9S6-F1
#
_cell.length_a   1.000
_cell.length_b   1.000
_cell.length_c   1.000
_cell.angle_alpha   90.00
_cell.angle_beta   90.00
_cell.angle_gamma   90.00
#
_symmetry.space_group_name_H-M   'P 1'
#
loop_
_entity.id
_entity.type
_entity.pdbx_description
1 polymer ?
#
loop_
_entity_poly.entity_id
_entity_poly.type
_entity_poly.pdbx_seq_one_letter_code
_entity_poly.pdbx_strand_id
1 'polypeptide(L)'
;MRYAKEEPSCSAAQALDLVSAVTELHGLSYQELNRLLRDSENYTVQCLTQKGSLIKIDMEKLAGLLPLHLTAVLMSSDRDESMFRYLLCGIRLLHSLCDLAPRHAKLEQILLDDAKLLEQLLDLVFYMLVVLSGCRQEDYNFGSMSLVHSAMVGCGLYLLTGFISSQWQDLVHVLLSHPKVDIFMDAAFGSVRRVINCLKMALSAYSIDFSTELNLTAEPVVNYLCQQCEASLQFLQLLGQQKMFRECLIKNKELCGKGGVLFLAQSILKLNIPPQFVESPRVMAAASRIKAKILSILLNLCEAESISYLDEVASSSQSLNLAKFVALEILELLKNAFGKEHSFLANTSRGYPMGLLQLNAMRLADIFSDDSNFRSYITTCFTKVLTAIFSLSHGDFLSCWCSSKLPEREEDATLEYDVFSAAGWVLDNSSSTNLLNAKTLEFALIPNSPPQASYAHQRTSLFVKVIANLHCFVPTICEEQERNLFLLKVKESLQMDLSDLLPGFSFPSGAPKAAMCLQEPEFLVKSCRIFDS
;
A
#
# COMPACT_ATOMS: atom_id res chain seq x y z
N MET A 1 -63.30 51.13 -5.16
CA MET A 1 -62.31 50.55 -6.10
C MET A 1 -61.09 51.45 -6.15
N ARG A 2 -60.00 51.04 -5.48
CA ARG A 2 -58.64 51.55 -5.70
C ARG A 2 -57.75 50.31 -5.77
N TYR A 3 -57.10 50.11 -6.90
CA TYR A 3 -56.14 49.04 -7.14
C TYR A 3 -54.90 49.30 -6.27
N ALA A 4 -54.65 48.43 -5.29
CA ALA A 4 -53.35 48.29 -4.66
C ALA A 4 -52.53 47.31 -5.51
N LYS A 5 -51.37 47.77 -6.00
CA LYS A 5 -50.32 46.91 -6.53
C LYS A 5 -49.75 46.10 -5.37
N GLU A 6 -49.95 44.79 -5.38
CA GLU A 6 -49.13 43.86 -4.62
C GLU A 6 -47.72 43.87 -5.23
N GLU A 7 -46.74 44.30 -4.44
CA GLU A 7 -45.33 43.99 -4.71
C GLU A 7 -45.14 42.48 -4.54
N PRO A 8 -44.52 41.77 -5.50
CA PRO A 8 -44.18 40.37 -5.30
C PRO A 8 -43.07 40.31 -4.26
N SER A 9 -43.41 39.81 -3.08
CA SER A 9 -42.49 39.42 -2.03
C SER A 9 -41.43 38.48 -2.61
N CYS A 10 -40.20 38.98 -2.72
CA CYS A 10 -39.03 38.22 -3.13
C CYS A 10 -38.67 37.21 -2.03
N SER A 11 -39.32 36.05 -2.06
CA SER A 11 -39.00 34.88 -1.23
C SER A 11 -38.67 33.67 -2.11
N ALA A 12 -37.87 33.89 -3.15
CA ALA A 12 -37.10 32.80 -3.73
C ALA A 12 -35.91 32.57 -2.80
N ALA A 13 -35.99 31.55 -1.94
CA ALA A 13 -34.85 31.07 -1.17
C ALA A 13 -33.66 30.92 -2.13
N GLN A 14 -32.57 31.68 -1.92
CA GLN A 14 -31.36 31.55 -2.72
C GLN A 14 -30.87 30.11 -2.59
N ALA A 15 -31.06 29.30 -3.64
CA ALA A 15 -30.50 27.97 -3.71
C ALA A 15 -28.97 28.10 -3.62
N LEU A 16 -28.36 27.35 -2.71
CA LEU A 16 -26.91 27.34 -2.55
C LEU A 16 -26.29 26.77 -3.83
N ASP A 17 -25.50 27.59 -4.54
CA ASP A 17 -24.74 27.13 -5.69
C ASP A 17 -23.51 26.35 -5.19
N LEU A 18 -23.70 25.04 -5.00
CA LEU A 18 -22.67 24.11 -4.53
C LEU A 18 -21.49 24.00 -5.50
N VAL A 19 -21.71 24.21 -6.81
CA VAL A 19 -20.62 24.17 -7.79
C VAL A 19 -19.67 25.33 -7.54
N SER A 20 -20.19 26.55 -7.50
CA SER A 20 -19.38 27.74 -7.19
C SER A 20 -18.76 27.67 -5.79
N ALA A 21 -19.49 27.18 -4.79
CA ALA A 21 -18.97 27.05 -3.43
C ALA A 21 -17.77 26.09 -3.36
N VAL A 22 -17.85 24.91 -3.99
CA VAL A 22 -16.72 23.96 -4.04
C VAL A 22 -15.55 24.57 -4.80
N THR A 23 -15.79 25.17 -5.96
CA THR A 23 -14.73 25.76 -6.82
C THR A 23 -13.96 26.88 -6.13
N GLU A 24 -14.62 27.70 -5.30
CA GLU A 24 -13.94 28.83 -4.65
C GLU A 24 -13.32 28.45 -3.29
N LEU A 25 -13.88 27.47 -2.57
CA LEU A 25 -13.43 27.12 -1.21
C LEU A 25 -12.42 25.99 -1.13
N HIS A 26 -12.35 25.09 -2.13
CA HIS A 26 -11.51 23.89 -2.03
C HIS A 26 -10.01 24.18 -1.85
N GLY A 27 -9.56 25.37 -2.27
CA GLY A 27 -8.17 25.82 -2.14
C GLY A 27 -7.81 26.31 -0.74
N LEU A 28 -8.80 26.53 0.13
CA LEU A 28 -8.60 27.07 1.46
C LEU A 28 -8.33 25.96 2.49
N SER A 29 -7.24 26.12 3.22
CA SER A 29 -6.91 25.26 4.37
C SER A 29 -7.89 25.47 5.52
N TYR A 30 -7.96 24.52 6.45
CA TYR A 30 -8.79 24.67 7.65
C TYR A 30 -8.43 25.93 8.46
N GLN A 31 -7.17 26.38 8.44
CA GLN A 31 -6.72 27.58 9.14
C GLN A 31 -7.29 28.85 8.51
N GLU A 32 -7.29 28.91 7.17
CA GLU A 32 -7.85 30.02 6.41
C GLU A 32 -9.37 30.06 6.54
N LEU A 33 -10.04 28.90 6.46
CA LEU A 33 -11.48 28.79 6.70
C LEU A 33 -11.86 29.21 8.12
N ASN A 34 -11.11 28.78 9.15
CA ASN A 34 -11.30 29.22 10.53
C ASN A 34 -11.18 30.74 10.67
N ARG A 35 -10.20 31.36 9.98
CA ARG A 35 -10.05 32.83 9.98
C ARG A 35 -11.29 33.50 9.38
N LEU A 36 -11.71 33.06 8.19
CA LEU A 36 -12.89 33.61 7.51
C LEU A 36 -14.18 33.46 8.33
N LEU A 37 -14.34 32.34 9.05
CA LEU A 37 -15.52 32.09 9.88
C LEU A 37 -15.53 32.92 11.16
N ARG A 38 -14.37 33.16 11.79
CA ARG A 38 -14.27 34.06 12.95
C ARG A 38 -14.63 35.49 12.61
N ASP A 39 -14.29 35.92 11.40
CA ASP A 39 -14.57 37.26 10.90
C ASP A 39 -15.99 37.39 10.32
N SER A 40 -16.75 36.28 10.25
CA SER A 40 -18.09 36.25 9.64
C SER A 40 -19.22 36.53 10.62
N GLU A 41 -20.17 37.35 10.18
CA GLU A 41 -21.48 37.44 10.83
C GLU A 41 -22.37 36.30 10.30
N ASN A 42 -22.83 35.42 11.19
CA ASN A 42 -23.75 34.29 10.88
C ASN A 42 -23.16 33.14 10.05
N TYR A 43 -21.91 32.71 10.28
CA TYR A 43 -21.32 31.52 9.63
C TYR A 43 -21.34 31.56 8.09
N THR A 44 -21.42 32.76 7.52
CA THR A 44 -21.51 32.98 6.08
C THR A 44 -20.19 33.55 5.56
N VAL A 45 -19.52 32.81 4.68
CA VAL A 45 -18.27 33.26 4.06
C VAL A 45 -18.58 34.02 2.77
N GLN A 46 -17.93 35.17 2.59
CA GLN A 46 -18.01 35.95 1.36
C GLN A 46 -16.77 35.66 0.52
N CYS A 47 -16.97 35.12 -0.68
CA CYS A 47 -15.89 34.82 -1.62
C CYS A 47 -16.07 35.65 -2.90
N LEU A 48 -14.96 36.15 -3.44
CA LEU A 48 -14.95 36.74 -4.78
C LEU A 48 -14.72 35.61 -5.77
N THR A 49 -15.69 35.37 -6.65
CA THR A 49 -15.53 34.37 -7.71
C THR A 49 -14.42 34.76 -8.69
N GLN A 50 -13.90 33.79 -9.45
CA GLN A 50 -12.98 34.05 -10.57
C GLN A 50 -13.51 35.09 -11.58
N LYS A 51 -14.84 35.28 -11.65
CA LYS A 51 -15.52 36.27 -12.51
C LYS A 51 -15.73 37.64 -11.84
N GLY A 52 -15.15 37.86 -10.65
CA GLY A 52 -15.25 39.11 -9.88
C GLY A 52 -16.58 39.32 -9.16
N SER A 53 -17.50 38.34 -9.19
CA SER A 53 -18.79 38.42 -8.50
C SER A 53 -18.67 37.93 -7.06
N LEU A 54 -19.26 38.66 -6.11
CA LEU A 54 -19.27 38.27 -4.70
C LEU A 54 -20.35 37.20 -4.44
N ILE A 55 -19.95 36.02 -3.97
CA ILE A 55 -20.86 34.97 -3.53
C ILE A 55 -20.88 34.88 -2.01
N LYS A 56 -22.06 34.60 -1.45
CA LYS A 56 -22.26 34.35 -0.02
C LYS A 56 -22.54 32.87 0.18
N ILE A 57 -21.69 32.20 0.96
CA ILE A 57 -21.75 30.76 1.19
C ILE A 57 -22.10 30.52 2.65
N ASP A 58 -23.27 29.91 2.87
CA ASP A 58 -23.70 29.41 4.18
C ASP A 58 -22.95 28.10 4.48
N MET A 59 -21.99 28.15 5.41
CA MET A 59 -21.09 27.03 5.66
C MET A 59 -21.78 25.84 6.33
N GLU A 60 -22.85 26.08 7.09
CA GLU A 60 -23.65 25.01 7.72
C GLU A 60 -24.39 24.21 6.65
N LYS A 61 -25.08 24.92 5.73
CA LYS A 61 -25.77 24.26 4.60
C LYS A 61 -24.79 23.57 3.66
N LEU A 62 -23.64 24.18 3.39
CA LEU A 62 -22.60 23.56 2.56
C LEU A 62 -22.14 22.23 3.17
N ALA A 63 -21.76 22.23 4.46
CA ALA A 63 -21.30 21.02 5.14
C ALA A 63 -22.33 19.88 5.09
N GLY A 64 -23.62 20.20 5.31
CA GLY A 64 -24.69 19.20 5.28
C GLY A 64 -25.09 18.70 3.88
N LEU A 65 -24.85 19.48 2.82
CA LEU A 65 -25.25 19.11 1.45
C LEU A 65 -24.11 18.57 0.58
N LEU A 66 -22.86 18.85 0.96
CA LEU A 66 -21.68 18.51 0.16
C LEU A 66 -21.55 17.00 -0.13
N PRO A 67 -21.73 16.08 0.84
CA PRO A 67 -21.61 14.64 0.55
C PRO A 67 -22.60 14.16 -0.52
N LEU A 68 -23.87 14.53 -0.41
CA LEU A 68 -24.91 14.19 -1.38
C LEU A 68 -24.64 14.80 -2.76
N HIS A 69 -24.14 16.03 -2.80
CA HIS A 69 -23.77 16.69 -4.05
C HIS A 69 -22.64 15.96 -4.77
N LEU A 70 -21.58 15.58 -4.05
CA LEU A 70 -20.48 14.81 -4.64
C LEU A 70 -20.95 13.43 -5.11
N THR A 71 -21.84 12.76 -4.36
CA THR A 71 -22.45 11.51 -4.82
C THR A 71 -23.25 11.71 -6.10
N ALA A 72 -24.05 12.78 -6.19
CA ALA A 72 -24.82 13.10 -7.39
C ALA A 72 -23.92 13.37 -8.61
N VAL A 73 -22.82 14.10 -8.42
CA VAL A 73 -21.81 14.32 -9.48
C VAL A 73 -21.17 12.99 -9.91
N LEU A 74 -20.82 12.13 -8.97
CA LEU A 74 -20.26 10.80 -9.24
C LEU A 74 -21.25 9.86 -9.96
N MET A 75 -22.56 10.07 -9.77
CA MET A 75 -23.62 9.34 -10.48
C MET A 75 -23.89 9.88 -11.90
N SER A 76 -23.30 11.01 -12.29
CA SER A 76 -23.44 11.53 -13.66
C SER A 76 -22.73 10.62 -14.69
N SER A 77 -23.14 10.73 -15.97
CA SER A 77 -22.65 9.84 -17.04
C SER A 77 -21.19 10.07 -17.43
N ASP A 78 -20.67 11.27 -17.19
CA ASP A 78 -19.45 11.76 -17.83
C ASP A 78 -18.21 11.47 -16.98
N ARG A 79 -17.64 10.27 -17.13
CA ARG A 79 -16.46 9.82 -16.36
C ARG A 79 -15.15 10.35 -16.94
N ASP A 80 -15.04 11.66 -17.10
CA ASP A 80 -13.85 12.31 -17.62
C ASP A 80 -12.93 12.84 -16.51
N GLU A 81 -11.75 13.30 -16.90
CA GLU A 81 -10.77 13.87 -15.97
C GLU A 81 -11.31 15.11 -15.23
N SER A 82 -12.17 15.89 -15.87
CA SER A 82 -12.72 17.13 -15.30
C SER A 82 -13.66 16.86 -14.14
N MET A 83 -14.51 15.83 -14.27
CA MET A 83 -15.38 15.34 -13.21
C MET A 83 -14.54 14.87 -12.02
N PHE A 84 -13.51 14.05 -12.24
CA PHE A 84 -12.67 13.55 -11.15
C PHE A 84 -11.87 14.66 -10.46
N ARG A 85 -11.41 15.67 -11.19
CA ARG A 85 -10.80 16.86 -10.57
C ARG A 85 -11.80 17.62 -9.70
N TYR A 86 -13.02 17.81 -10.17
CA TYR A 86 -14.06 18.46 -9.37
C TYR A 86 -14.39 17.66 -8.10
N LEU A 87 -14.48 16.32 -8.21
CA LEU A 87 -14.66 15.45 -7.06
C LEU A 87 -13.49 15.57 -6.07
N LEU A 88 -12.25 15.62 -6.57
CA LEU A 88 -11.06 15.84 -5.74
C LEU A 88 -11.08 17.20 -5.04
N CYS A 89 -11.57 18.27 -5.68
CA CYS A 89 -11.84 19.56 -5.02
C CYS A 89 -12.83 19.39 -3.86
N GLY A 90 -13.93 18.67 -4.10
CA GLY A 90 -14.94 18.37 -3.07
C GLY A 90 -14.38 17.58 -1.88
N ILE A 91 -13.56 16.56 -2.13
CA ILE A 91 -12.90 15.75 -1.08
C ILE A 91 -11.93 16.61 -0.27
N ARG A 92 -11.13 17.45 -0.95
CA ARG A 92 -10.20 18.38 -0.29
C ARG A 92 -10.95 19.36 0.62
N LEU A 93 -12.10 19.88 0.16
CA LEU A 93 -12.94 20.75 0.95
C LEU A 93 -13.58 20.03 2.15
N LEU A 94 -14.13 18.82 1.94
CA LEU A 94 -14.67 18.00 3.03
C LEU A 94 -13.62 17.73 4.10
N HIS A 95 -12.40 17.40 3.70
CA HIS A 95 -11.28 17.22 4.63
C HIS A 95 -11.02 18.49 5.46
N SER A 96 -10.89 19.66 4.81
CA SER A 96 -10.71 20.93 5.52
C SER A 96 -11.86 21.24 6.49
N LEU A 97 -13.09 20.87 6.15
CA LEU A 97 -14.25 21.03 7.04
C LEU A 97 -14.20 20.07 8.24
N CYS A 98 -13.73 18.84 8.05
CA CYS A 98 -13.54 17.87 9.14
C CYS A 98 -12.47 18.35 10.13
N ASP A 99 -11.32 18.82 9.64
CA ASP A 99 -10.25 19.37 10.48
C ASP A 99 -10.70 20.62 11.26
N LEU A 100 -11.64 21.36 10.68
CA LEU A 100 -12.21 22.56 11.27
C LEU A 100 -13.27 22.24 12.34
N ALA A 101 -14.00 21.13 12.19
CA ALA A 101 -15.17 20.79 12.98
C ALA A 101 -14.96 20.87 14.49
N PRO A 102 -13.88 20.30 15.09
CA PRO A 102 -13.65 20.35 16.54
C PRO A 102 -13.52 21.77 17.14
N ARG A 103 -13.36 22.79 16.29
CA ARG A 103 -13.25 24.20 16.71
C ARG A 103 -14.56 24.97 16.57
N HIS A 104 -15.57 24.36 15.95
CA HIS A 104 -16.83 24.99 15.58
C HIS A 104 -17.99 24.04 15.90
N ALA A 105 -18.61 24.21 17.06
CA ALA A 105 -19.65 23.30 17.59
C ALA A 105 -20.78 22.96 16.60
N LYS A 106 -21.16 23.90 15.71
CA LYS A 106 -22.16 23.64 14.67
C LYS A 106 -21.67 22.71 13.57
N LEU A 107 -20.41 22.86 13.14
CA LEU A 107 -19.80 21.97 12.15
C LEU A 107 -19.52 20.59 12.75
N GLU A 108 -19.11 20.52 14.02
CA GLU A 108 -18.99 19.28 14.78
C GLU A 108 -20.32 18.52 14.83
N GLN A 109 -21.40 19.21 15.22
CA GLN A 109 -22.73 18.62 15.26
C GLN A 109 -23.20 18.09 13.90
N ILE A 110 -22.87 18.78 12.80
CA ILE A 110 -23.26 18.37 11.46
C ILE A 110 -22.39 17.22 10.95
N LEU A 111 -21.06 17.34 11.02
CA LEU A 111 -20.13 16.44 10.35
C LEU A 111 -19.76 15.21 11.17
N LEU A 112 -19.75 15.30 12.50
CA LEU A 112 -19.26 14.25 13.39
C LEU A 112 -20.39 13.59 14.21
N ASP A 113 -21.44 14.34 14.58
CA ASP A 113 -22.52 13.82 15.43
C ASP A 113 -23.77 13.35 14.65
N ASP A 114 -23.98 13.81 13.40
CA ASP A 114 -25.14 13.41 12.59
C ASP A 114 -24.91 12.04 11.94
N ALA A 115 -25.54 11.01 12.52
CA ALA A 115 -25.46 9.63 12.01
C ALA A 115 -25.93 9.48 10.55
N LYS A 116 -26.90 10.29 10.11
CA LYS A 116 -27.39 10.22 8.73
C LYS A 116 -26.39 10.84 7.75
N LEU A 117 -25.73 11.93 8.14
CA LEU A 117 -24.66 12.51 7.32
C LEU A 117 -23.43 11.59 7.28
N LEU A 118 -23.10 10.95 8.41
CA LEU A 118 -22.04 9.94 8.47
C LEU A 118 -22.30 8.77 7.51
N GLU A 119 -23.53 8.25 7.46
CA GLU A 119 -23.94 7.22 6.49
C GLU A 119 -23.75 7.71 5.05
N GLN A 120 -24.11 8.96 4.75
CA GLN A 120 -23.92 9.55 3.42
C GLN A 120 -22.44 9.72 3.04
N LEU A 121 -21.59 10.09 4.00
CA LEU A 121 -20.14 10.20 3.80
C LEU A 121 -19.50 8.83 3.55
N LEU A 122 -19.92 7.79 4.30
CA LEU A 122 -19.52 6.42 4.06
C LEU A 122 -19.95 5.94 2.67
N ASP A 123 -21.22 6.14 2.32
CA ASP A 123 -21.75 5.76 1.01
C ASP A 123 -21.06 6.50 -0.15
N LEU A 124 -20.71 7.79 0.03
CA LEU A 124 -19.92 8.55 -0.93
C LEU A 124 -18.54 7.88 -1.16
N VAL A 125 -17.79 7.62 -0.08
CA VAL A 125 -16.45 7.01 -0.19
C VAL A 125 -16.54 5.61 -0.80
N PHE A 126 -17.52 4.80 -0.37
CA PHE A 126 -17.70 3.44 -0.87
C PHE A 126 -18.02 3.45 -2.37
N TYR A 127 -18.99 4.27 -2.78
CA TYR A 127 -19.38 4.37 -4.18
C TYR A 127 -18.25 4.93 -5.04
N MET A 128 -17.49 5.91 -4.55
CA MET A 128 -16.32 6.43 -5.22
C MET A 128 -15.26 5.35 -5.44
N LEU A 129 -14.93 4.54 -4.43
CA LEU A 129 -13.98 3.43 -4.58
C LEU A 129 -14.50 2.39 -5.57
N VAL A 130 -15.80 2.10 -5.59
CA VAL A 130 -16.42 1.19 -6.59
C VAL A 130 -16.19 1.74 -8.00
N VAL A 131 -16.51 3.02 -8.24
CA VAL A 131 -16.28 3.66 -9.55
C VAL A 131 -14.80 3.60 -9.93
N LEU A 132 -13.89 3.94 -9.02
CA LEU A 132 -12.45 3.97 -9.28
C LEU A 132 -11.84 2.58 -9.52
N SER A 133 -12.38 1.54 -8.90
CA SER A 133 -11.98 0.15 -9.15
C SER A 133 -12.37 -0.33 -10.56
N GLY A 134 -13.51 0.16 -11.06
CA GLY A 134 -14.13 -0.23 -12.34
C GLY A 134 -13.61 0.51 -13.58
N CYS A 135 -12.89 1.63 -13.43
CA CYS A 135 -12.32 2.38 -14.56
C CYS A 135 -11.38 1.50 -15.40
N ARG A 136 -11.63 1.39 -16.71
CA ARG A 136 -10.93 0.45 -17.61
C ARG A 136 -9.54 0.97 -17.98
N GLN A 137 -8.61 0.03 -18.20
CA GLN A 137 -7.22 0.35 -18.51
C GLN A 137 -7.03 1.10 -19.85
N GLU A 138 -7.95 0.92 -20.79
CA GLU A 138 -7.94 1.56 -22.11
C GLU A 138 -8.25 3.06 -22.06
N ASP A 139 -8.83 3.55 -20.95
CA ASP A 139 -9.22 4.95 -20.78
C ASP A 139 -8.05 5.83 -20.27
N TYR A 140 -6.92 5.23 -19.87
CA TYR A 140 -5.78 5.96 -19.33
C TYR A 140 -4.74 6.23 -20.41
N ASN A 141 -4.84 7.41 -21.04
CA ASN A 141 -3.63 8.03 -21.56
C ASN A 141 -2.71 8.31 -20.37
N PHE A 142 -1.45 7.89 -20.48
CA PHE A 142 -0.40 8.25 -19.53
C PHE A 142 -0.39 9.78 -19.34
N GLY A 143 -0.65 10.26 -18.11
CA GLY A 143 -0.83 11.69 -17.85
C GLY A 143 -1.63 12.01 -16.58
N SER A 144 -2.29 13.16 -16.60
CA SER A 144 -3.00 13.77 -15.47
C SER A 144 -4.09 12.88 -14.86
N MET A 145 -4.81 12.12 -15.67
CA MET A 145 -5.86 11.20 -15.19
C MET A 145 -5.37 10.16 -14.18
N SER A 146 -4.17 9.59 -14.38
CA SER A 146 -3.56 8.63 -13.43
C SER A 146 -3.22 9.28 -12.09
N LEU A 147 -2.83 10.56 -12.11
CA LEU A 147 -2.53 11.33 -10.90
C LEU A 147 -3.80 11.65 -10.11
N VAL A 148 -4.84 12.14 -10.80
CA VAL A 148 -6.15 12.43 -10.21
C VAL A 148 -6.77 11.17 -9.63
N HIS A 149 -6.74 10.06 -10.37
CA HIS A 149 -7.24 8.76 -9.91
C HIS A 149 -6.54 8.31 -8.63
N SER A 150 -5.20 8.32 -8.64
CA SER A 150 -4.38 7.90 -7.49
C SER A 150 -4.62 8.79 -6.26
N ALA A 151 -4.74 10.10 -6.47
CA ALA A 151 -5.06 11.06 -5.41
C ALA A 151 -6.44 10.79 -4.81
N MET A 152 -7.47 10.58 -5.64
CA MET A 152 -8.82 10.33 -5.14
C MET A 152 -8.91 9.04 -4.31
N VAL A 153 -8.21 7.97 -4.69
CA VAL A 153 -8.17 6.74 -3.89
C VAL A 153 -7.54 7.00 -2.52
N GLY A 154 -6.35 7.59 -2.48
CA GLY A 154 -5.65 7.90 -1.22
C GLY A 154 -6.45 8.88 -0.35
N CYS A 155 -6.88 10.00 -0.92
CA CYS A 155 -7.66 11.03 -0.24
C CYS A 155 -9.01 10.48 0.26
N GLY A 156 -9.69 9.65 -0.54
CA GLY A 156 -10.96 9.04 -0.16
C GLY A 156 -10.85 8.09 1.03
N LEU A 157 -9.83 7.23 1.03
CA LEU A 157 -9.56 6.33 2.14
C LEU A 157 -9.25 7.11 3.42
N TYR A 158 -8.35 8.09 3.34
CA TYR A 158 -7.96 8.88 4.51
C TYR A 158 -9.05 9.86 4.97
N LEU A 159 -9.98 10.27 4.10
CA LEU A 159 -11.15 11.06 4.51
C LEU A 159 -11.98 10.34 5.59
N LEU A 160 -12.03 9.00 5.55
CA LEU A 160 -12.69 8.18 6.58
C LEU A 160 -12.13 8.47 7.99
N THR A 161 -10.82 8.72 8.11
CA THR A 161 -10.20 9.07 9.40
C THR A 161 -10.60 10.46 9.89
N GLY A 162 -10.96 11.37 8.98
CA GLY A 162 -11.34 12.74 9.30
C GLY A 162 -12.74 12.86 9.90
N PHE A 163 -13.72 12.11 9.39
CA PHE A 163 -15.10 12.18 9.86
C PHE A 163 -15.53 11.03 10.78
N ILE A 164 -14.68 10.00 11.00
CA ILE A 164 -14.94 8.92 11.97
C ILE A 164 -14.04 9.08 13.18
N SER A 165 -12.76 8.77 13.03
CA SER A 165 -11.76 8.82 14.10
C SER A 165 -10.37 8.60 13.52
N SER A 166 -9.37 9.25 14.11
CA SER A 166 -7.96 8.93 13.87
C SER A 166 -7.53 7.62 14.57
N GLN A 167 -8.35 7.10 15.48
CA GLN A 167 -8.14 5.80 16.10
C GLN A 167 -8.68 4.68 15.21
N TRP A 168 -7.79 3.78 14.80
CA TRP A 168 -8.12 2.66 13.90
C TRP A 168 -9.17 1.69 14.46
N GLN A 169 -9.28 1.57 15.79
CA GLN A 169 -10.27 0.71 16.44
C GLN A 169 -11.70 1.23 16.21
N ASP A 170 -11.93 2.52 16.42
CA ASP A 170 -13.23 3.16 16.20
C ASP A 170 -13.61 3.11 14.73
N LEU A 171 -12.65 3.43 13.85
CA LEU A 171 -12.83 3.35 12.40
C LEU A 171 -13.30 1.97 11.96
N VAL A 172 -12.65 0.91 12.45
CA VAL A 172 -13.04 -0.47 12.14
C VAL A 172 -14.43 -0.80 12.69
N HIS A 173 -14.75 -0.35 13.91
CA HIS A 173 -16.07 -0.61 14.50
C HIS A 173 -17.20 0.01 13.68
N VAL A 174 -17.01 1.24 13.20
CA VAL A 174 -17.98 1.94 12.34
C VAL A 174 -18.08 1.26 10.97
N LEU A 175 -16.95 0.95 10.32
CA LEU A 175 -16.94 0.28 9.01
C LEU A 175 -17.64 -1.08 9.06
N LEU A 176 -17.35 -1.92 10.06
CA LEU A 176 -17.96 -3.25 10.22
C LEU A 176 -19.46 -3.19 10.57
N SER A 177 -19.93 -2.07 11.12
CA SER A 177 -21.35 -1.86 11.39
C SER A 177 -22.14 -1.46 10.13
N HIS A 178 -21.45 -1.05 9.05
CA HIS A 178 -22.08 -0.61 7.82
C HIS A 178 -22.54 -1.80 6.96
N PRO A 179 -23.79 -1.83 6.45
CA PRO A 179 -24.35 -2.98 5.73
C PRO A 179 -23.63 -3.30 4.40
N LYS A 180 -22.84 -2.37 3.87
CA LYS A 180 -22.09 -2.52 2.62
C LYS A 180 -20.58 -2.72 2.83
N VAL A 181 -20.15 -3.17 4.01
CA VAL A 181 -18.71 -3.32 4.32
C VAL A 181 -17.98 -4.27 3.36
N ASP A 182 -18.64 -5.33 2.90
CA ASP A 182 -18.06 -6.26 1.91
C ASP A 182 -17.80 -5.56 0.56
N ILE A 183 -18.74 -4.72 0.11
CA ILE A 183 -18.57 -3.92 -1.12
C ILE A 183 -17.41 -2.94 -0.95
N PHE A 184 -17.29 -2.31 0.23
CA PHE A 184 -16.16 -1.44 0.54
C PHE A 184 -14.83 -2.18 0.47
N MET A 185 -14.72 -3.36 1.10
CA MET A 185 -13.50 -4.15 1.07
C MET A 185 -13.11 -4.49 -0.38
N ASP A 186 -14.04 -5.02 -1.18
CA ASP A 186 -13.80 -5.37 -2.58
C ASP A 186 -13.34 -4.15 -3.39
N ALA A 187 -14.05 -3.03 -3.24
CA ALA A 187 -13.79 -1.80 -3.95
C ALA A 187 -12.46 -1.15 -3.54
N ALA A 188 -12.10 -1.19 -2.26
CA ALA A 188 -10.87 -0.60 -1.74
C ALA A 188 -9.64 -1.38 -2.21
N PHE A 189 -9.65 -2.71 -2.12
CA PHE A 189 -8.57 -3.52 -2.69
C PHE A 189 -8.49 -3.41 -4.21
N GLY A 190 -9.65 -3.38 -4.89
CA GLY A 190 -9.75 -3.18 -6.33
C GLY A 190 -9.17 -1.84 -6.79
N SER A 191 -9.50 -0.75 -6.09
CA SER A 191 -9.01 0.59 -6.41
C SER A 191 -7.51 0.75 -6.11
N VAL A 192 -7.01 0.21 -5.00
CA VAL A 192 -5.56 0.20 -4.71
C VAL A 192 -4.79 -0.56 -5.78
N ARG A 193 -5.32 -1.70 -6.27
CA ARG A 193 -4.71 -2.42 -7.40
C ARG A 193 -4.67 -1.57 -8.67
N ARG A 194 -5.67 -0.72 -8.92
CA ARG A 194 -5.64 0.24 -10.04
C ARG A 194 -4.55 1.29 -9.86
N VAL A 195 -4.38 1.83 -8.66
CA VAL A 195 -3.31 2.80 -8.35
C VAL A 195 -1.92 2.17 -8.56
N ILE A 196 -1.71 0.91 -8.16
CA ILE A 196 -0.48 0.17 -8.45
C ILE A 196 -0.25 0.02 -9.96
N ASN A 197 -1.31 -0.22 -10.74
CA ASN A 197 -1.20 -0.28 -12.19
C ASN A 197 -0.86 1.09 -12.80
N CYS A 198 -1.39 2.20 -12.27
CA CYS A 198 -1.00 3.55 -12.67
C CYS A 198 0.50 3.78 -12.46
N LEU A 199 1.03 3.39 -11.30
CA LEU A 199 2.48 3.44 -11.03
C LEU A 199 3.27 2.56 -12.01
N LYS A 200 2.84 1.33 -12.25
CA LYS A 200 3.48 0.42 -13.20
C LYS A 200 3.53 1.00 -14.62
N MET A 201 2.42 1.59 -15.07
CA MET A 201 2.36 2.25 -16.37
C MET A 201 3.29 3.47 -16.41
N ALA A 202 3.36 4.25 -15.34
CA ALA A 202 4.26 5.40 -15.28
C ALA A 202 5.74 5.02 -15.32
N LEU A 203 6.14 4.00 -14.56
CA LEU A 203 7.49 3.43 -14.62
C LEU A 203 7.82 2.92 -16.02
N SER A 204 6.85 2.29 -16.70
CA SER A 204 7.04 1.75 -18.06
C SER A 204 7.12 2.84 -19.13
N ALA A 205 6.24 3.85 -19.09
CA ALA A 205 6.19 4.92 -20.08
C ALA A 205 7.48 5.74 -20.10
N TYR A 206 7.99 6.12 -18.92
CA TYR A 206 9.26 6.84 -18.81
C TYR A 206 10.47 5.97 -19.18
N SER A 207 10.33 4.66 -19.42
CA SER A 207 11.42 3.79 -19.88
C SER A 207 11.60 3.74 -21.40
N ILE A 208 10.61 4.18 -22.19
CA ILE A 208 10.60 4.05 -23.66
C ILE A 208 10.98 5.36 -24.38
N ASP A 209 10.62 6.54 -23.84
CA ASP A 209 10.76 7.84 -24.52
C ASP A 209 12.12 8.55 -24.34
N PHE A 210 13.20 7.82 -24.08
CA PHE A 210 14.51 8.41 -23.77
C PHE A 210 15.38 8.70 -25.01
N SER A 211 15.11 9.82 -25.69
CA SER A 211 16.11 10.52 -26.50
C SER A 211 16.28 11.95 -25.99
N THR A 212 17.34 12.17 -25.20
CA THR A 212 17.98 13.47 -24.84
C THR A 212 17.12 14.53 -24.10
N GLU A 213 17.62 14.96 -22.93
CA GLU A 213 17.32 16.22 -22.19
C GLU A 213 16.04 16.37 -21.31
N LEU A 214 15.23 15.33 -21.03
CA LEU A 214 13.97 15.47 -20.24
C LEU A 214 14.02 15.01 -18.75
N ASN A 215 15.22 14.76 -18.21
CA ASN A 215 15.44 13.93 -17.01
C ASN A 215 14.90 14.44 -15.66
N LEU A 216 14.49 15.70 -15.52
CA LEU A 216 14.07 16.27 -14.21
C LEU A 216 12.54 16.22 -13.98
N THR A 217 11.75 15.83 -14.98
CA THR A 217 10.28 15.96 -14.95
C THR A 217 9.52 14.71 -14.54
N ALA A 218 10.14 13.53 -14.73
CA ALA A 218 9.50 12.24 -14.49
C ALA A 218 9.54 11.81 -13.01
N GLU A 219 10.61 12.16 -12.29
CA GLU A 219 10.81 11.73 -10.91
C GLU A 219 9.75 12.28 -9.94
N PRO A 220 9.35 13.57 -9.96
CA PRO A 220 8.31 14.08 -9.08
C PRO A 220 6.95 13.37 -9.28
N VAL A 221 6.61 13.04 -10.53
CA VAL A 221 5.37 12.33 -10.89
C VAL A 221 5.40 10.90 -10.38
N VAL A 222 6.50 10.17 -10.62
CA VAL A 222 6.68 8.79 -10.15
C VAL A 222 6.71 8.75 -8.63
N ASN A 223 7.43 9.67 -7.98
CA ASN A 223 7.48 9.78 -6.52
C ASN A 223 6.10 10.08 -5.93
N TYR A 224 5.31 10.97 -6.54
CA TYR A 224 3.94 11.21 -6.13
C TYR A 224 3.08 9.93 -6.23
N LEU A 225 3.15 9.22 -7.36
CA LEU A 225 2.43 7.95 -7.53
C LEU A 225 2.87 6.90 -6.51
N CYS A 226 4.17 6.80 -6.21
CA CYS A 226 4.69 5.96 -5.14
C CYS A 226 4.08 6.31 -3.78
N GLN A 227 4.00 7.59 -3.42
CA GLN A 227 3.38 8.03 -2.16
C GLN A 227 1.88 7.71 -2.12
N GLN A 228 1.13 7.89 -3.22
CA GLN A 228 -0.28 7.53 -3.27
C GLN A 228 -0.50 6.02 -3.15
N CYS A 229 0.34 5.22 -3.80
CA CYS A 229 0.35 3.76 -3.67
C CYS A 229 0.62 3.35 -2.21
N GLU A 230 1.66 3.92 -1.61
CA GLU A 230 2.08 3.62 -0.25
C GLU A 230 1.00 4.01 0.77
N ALA A 231 0.44 5.21 0.67
CA ALA A 231 -0.63 5.69 1.55
C ALA A 231 -1.85 4.77 1.48
N SER A 232 -2.33 4.49 0.27
CA SER A 232 -3.55 3.69 0.09
C SER A 232 -3.37 2.25 0.59
N LEU A 233 -2.18 1.67 0.37
CA LEU A 233 -1.84 0.35 0.89
C LEU A 233 -1.65 0.35 2.41
N GLN A 234 -1.04 1.39 2.96
CA GLN A 234 -0.88 1.57 4.40
C GLN A 234 -2.24 1.65 5.11
N PHE A 235 -3.22 2.34 4.51
CA PHE A 235 -4.57 2.38 5.05
C PHE A 235 -5.17 0.97 5.17
N LEU A 236 -5.09 0.15 4.10
CA LEU A 236 -5.55 -1.24 4.14
C LEU A 236 -4.78 -2.10 5.14
N GLN A 237 -3.46 -1.89 5.24
CA GLN A 237 -2.60 -2.56 6.21
C GLN A 237 -3.04 -2.27 7.65
N LEU A 238 -3.31 -1.01 7.98
CA LEU A 238 -3.71 -0.57 9.31
C LEU A 238 -5.11 -1.06 9.69
N LEU A 239 -6.05 -1.14 8.74
CA LEU A 239 -7.31 -1.84 8.94
C LEU A 239 -7.09 -3.33 9.21
N GLY A 240 -6.28 -4.01 8.40
CA GLY A 240 -5.98 -5.44 8.53
C GLY A 240 -5.22 -5.83 9.81
N GLN A 241 -4.57 -4.88 10.49
CA GLN A 241 -3.97 -5.10 11.81
C GLN A 241 -5.04 -5.27 12.89
N GLN A 242 -6.21 -4.65 12.74
CA GLN A 242 -7.32 -4.81 13.68
C GLN A 242 -7.94 -6.20 13.53
N LYS A 243 -7.94 -6.97 14.63
CA LYS A 243 -8.43 -8.36 14.65
C LYS A 243 -9.84 -8.47 14.03
N MET A 244 -10.80 -7.67 14.47
CA MET A 244 -12.18 -7.75 13.98
C MET A 244 -12.30 -7.53 12.47
N PHE A 245 -11.53 -6.59 11.91
CA PHE A 245 -11.53 -6.34 10.47
C PHE A 245 -10.87 -7.49 9.71
N ARG A 246 -9.73 -7.99 10.20
CA ARG A 246 -9.04 -9.15 9.64
C ARG A 246 -9.94 -10.39 9.57
N GLU A 247 -10.66 -10.69 10.65
CA GLU A 247 -11.59 -11.83 10.71
C GLU A 247 -12.81 -11.66 9.79
N CYS A 248 -13.15 -10.42 9.42
CA CYS A 248 -14.17 -10.13 8.41
C CYS A 248 -13.58 -10.29 7.00
N LEU A 249 -12.39 -9.73 6.76
CA LEU A 249 -11.69 -9.78 5.48
C LEU A 249 -11.42 -11.23 5.02
N ILE A 250 -11.00 -12.12 5.92
CA ILE A 250 -10.71 -13.52 5.56
C ILE A 250 -11.95 -14.28 5.06
N LYS A 251 -13.15 -13.87 5.49
CA LYS A 251 -14.42 -14.47 5.06
C LYS A 251 -14.89 -13.94 3.72
N ASN A 252 -14.24 -12.89 3.20
CA ASN A 252 -14.58 -12.32 1.90
C ASN A 252 -14.11 -13.27 0.77
N LYS A 253 -15.08 -13.78 0.01
CA LYS A 253 -14.84 -14.77 -1.05
C LYS A 253 -14.11 -14.20 -2.26
N GLU A 254 -14.31 -12.94 -2.60
CA GLU A 254 -13.63 -12.34 -3.75
C GLU A 254 -12.17 -12.03 -3.42
N LEU A 255 -11.91 -11.53 -2.21
CA LEU A 255 -10.58 -11.12 -1.78
C LEU A 255 -9.69 -12.29 -1.35
N CYS A 256 -10.20 -13.21 -0.53
CA CYS A 256 -9.42 -14.34 -0.01
C CYS A 256 -9.65 -15.61 -0.85
N GLY A 257 -10.90 -16.06 -1.00
CA GLY A 257 -11.21 -17.31 -1.71
C GLY A 257 -10.81 -17.32 -3.20
N LYS A 258 -11.10 -16.24 -3.92
CA LYS A 258 -10.74 -16.06 -5.34
C LYS A 258 -9.39 -15.35 -5.55
N GLY A 259 -8.68 -15.05 -4.47
CA GLY A 259 -7.32 -14.49 -4.52
C GLY A 259 -7.22 -13.02 -4.92
N GLY A 260 -8.25 -12.20 -4.69
CA GLY A 260 -8.18 -10.74 -4.90
C GLY A 260 -6.98 -10.08 -4.21
N VAL A 261 -6.68 -10.45 -2.96
CA VAL A 261 -5.48 -9.96 -2.24
C VAL A 261 -4.20 -10.48 -2.88
N LEU A 262 -4.17 -11.73 -3.32
CA LEU A 262 -3.01 -12.32 -4.00
C LEU A 262 -2.75 -11.66 -5.37
N PHE A 263 -3.78 -11.23 -6.10
CA PHE A 263 -3.61 -10.47 -7.33
C PHE A 263 -2.98 -9.10 -7.08
N LEU A 264 -3.36 -8.43 -5.97
CA LEU A 264 -2.71 -7.20 -5.54
C LEU A 264 -1.24 -7.47 -5.18
N ALA A 265 -0.97 -8.50 -4.37
CA ALA A 265 0.38 -8.92 -4.01
C ALA A 265 1.25 -9.21 -5.24
N GLN A 266 0.75 -10.00 -6.19
CA GLN A 266 1.45 -10.28 -7.44
C GLN A 266 1.75 -9.00 -8.22
N SER A 267 0.79 -8.06 -8.31
CA SER A 267 0.96 -6.80 -9.04
C SER A 267 2.06 -5.94 -8.41
N ILE A 268 2.14 -5.91 -7.07
CA ILE A 268 3.13 -5.15 -6.31
C ILE A 268 4.51 -5.81 -6.35
N LEU A 269 4.61 -7.12 -6.15
CA LEU A 269 5.90 -7.81 -6.10
C LEU A 269 6.61 -7.75 -7.46
N LYS A 270 5.84 -7.79 -8.55
CA LYS A 270 6.29 -7.59 -9.94
C LYS A 270 6.59 -6.14 -10.32
N LEU A 271 6.47 -5.18 -9.40
CA LEU A 271 6.93 -3.81 -9.68
C LEU A 271 8.45 -3.85 -9.88
N ASN A 272 8.85 -3.64 -11.13
CA ASN A 272 10.23 -3.51 -11.55
C ASN A 272 10.54 -2.03 -11.69
N ILE A 273 11.60 -1.59 -11.02
CA ILE A 273 12.09 -0.22 -11.13
C ILE A 273 13.07 -0.18 -12.31
N PRO A 274 12.78 0.60 -13.37
CA PRO A 274 13.68 0.73 -14.51
C PRO A 274 15.05 1.29 -14.09
N PRO A 275 16.14 0.97 -14.81
CA PRO A 275 17.50 1.40 -14.47
C PRO A 275 17.65 2.90 -14.17
N GLN A 276 16.90 3.75 -14.88
CA GLN A 276 16.92 5.21 -14.69
C GLN A 276 16.45 5.68 -13.30
N PHE A 277 15.64 4.90 -12.60
CA PHE A 277 15.12 5.24 -11.27
C PHE A 277 15.87 4.48 -10.16
N VAL A 278 16.79 3.58 -10.52
CA VAL A 278 17.63 2.85 -9.55
C VAL A 278 18.54 3.80 -8.77
N GLU A 279 18.95 4.91 -9.40
CA GLU A 279 19.73 5.97 -8.76
C GLU A 279 18.88 6.92 -7.90
N SER A 280 17.54 6.86 -7.97
CA SER A 280 16.65 7.64 -7.09
C SER A 280 16.39 6.87 -5.78
N PRO A 281 17.02 7.27 -4.66
CA PRO A 281 16.82 6.59 -3.38
C PRO A 281 15.36 6.67 -2.90
N ARG A 282 14.62 7.71 -3.32
CA ARG A 282 13.22 7.94 -2.96
C ARG A 282 12.29 6.91 -3.58
N VAL A 283 12.40 6.74 -4.90
CA VAL A 283 11.57 5.80 -5.66
C VAL A 283 11.90 4.37 -5.23
N MET A 284 13.18 4.05 -5.07
CA MET A 284 13.63 2.74 -4.59
C MET A 284 13.09 2.44 -3.18
N ALA A 285 13.20 3.38 -2.25
CA ALA A 285 12.71 3.20 -0.89
C ALA A 285 11.19 3.09 -0.81
N ALA A 286 10.46 3.91 -1.56
CA ALA A 286 9.01 3.81 -1.61
C ALA A 286 8.55 2.48 -2.24
N ALA A 287 9.19 2.04 -3.32
CA ALA A 287 8.90 0.74 -3.92
C ALA A 287 9.15 -0.42 -2.94
N SER A 288 10.24 -0.37 -2.19
CA SER A 288 10.55 -1.34 -1.14
C SER A 288 9.48 -1.33 -0.03
N ARG A 289 9.07 -0.14 0.45
CA ARG A 289 8.01 -0.03 1.47
C ARG A 289 6.67 -0.54 0.96
N ILE A 290 6.29 -0.25 -0.28
CA ILE A 290 5.06 -0.78 -0.90
C ILE A 290 5.09 -2.31 -0.90
N LYS A 291 6.22 -2.93 -1.28
CA LYS A 291 6.40 -4.40 -1.20
C LYS A 291 6.32 -4.89 0.24
N ALA A 292 7.00 -4.24 1.18
CA ALA A 292 6.99 -4.62 2.59
C ALA A 292 5.58 -4.59 3.20
N LYS A 293 4.77 -3.58 2.87
CA LYS A 293 3.39 -3.41 3.37
C LYS A 293 2.43 -4.48 2.82
N ILE A 294 2.53 -4.87 1.54
CA ILE A 294 1.69 -5.96 1.03
C ILE A 294 2.08 -7.32 1.62
N LEU A 295 3.38 -7.55 1.88
CA LEU A 295 3.81 -8.75 2.61
C LEU A 295 3.27 -8.73 4.06
N SER A 296 3.25 -7.56 4.71
CA SER A 296 2.62 -7.42 6.03
C SER A 296 1.11 -7.70 6.01
N ILE A 297 0.39 -7.30 4.96
CA ILE A 297 -1.03 -7.65 4.80
C ILE A 297 -1.20 -9.18 4.69
N LEU A 298 -0.37 -9.84 3.87
CA LEU A 298 -0.41 -11.30 3.74
C LEU A 298 -0.08 -12.01 5.06
N LEU A 299 0.91 -11.51 5.80
CA LEU A 299 1.25 -12.01 7.14
C LEU A 299 0.06 -11.90 8.09
N ASN A 300 -0.56 -10.72 8.17
CA ASN A 300 -1.72 -10.50 9.01
C ASN A 300 -2.82 -11.52 8.65
N LEU A 301 -3.10 -11.75 7.37
CA LEU A 301 -4.11 -12.73 6.95
C LEU A 301 -3.76 -14.16 7.38
N CYS A 302 -2.51 -14.57 7.27
CA CYS A 302 -2.06 -15.89 7.75
C CYS A 302 -2.16 -16.03 9.28
N GLU A 303 -2.14 -14.92 10.03
CA GLU A 303 -2.29 -14.87 11.49
C GLU A 303 -3.78 -14.79 11.94
N ALA A 304 -4.75 -14.91 11.03
CA ALA A 304 -6.16 -14.96 11.41
C ALA A 304 -6.48 -16.24 12.22
N GLU A 305 -7.31 -16.10 13.25
CA GLU A 305 -7.62 -17.21 14.16
C GLU A 305 -8.90 -17.95 13.77
N SER A 306 -9.84 -17.31 13.07
CA SER A 306 -11.14 -17.95 12.79
C SER A 306 -11.09 -18.97 11.65
N ILE A 307 -10.31 -18.68 10.60
CA ILE A 307 -10.16 -19.51 9.40
C ILE A 307 -8.69 -19.46 8.98
N SER A 308 -8.15 -20.58 8.52
CA SER A 308 -6.82 -20.61 7.90
C SER A 308 -6.88 -19.94 6.53
N TYR A 309 -6.14 -18.84 6.35
CA TYR A 309 -6.08 -18.14 5.06
C TYR A 309 -5.51 -19.02 3.95
N LEU A 310 -4.53 -19.87 4.28
CA LEU A 310 -3.92 -20.77 3.31
C LEU A 310 -4.86 -21.88 2.86
N ASP A 311 -5.74 -22.37 3.75
CA ASP A 311 -6.78 -23.32 3.38
C ASP A 311 -7.85 -22.67 2.51
N GLU A 312 -8.26 -21.43 2.84
CA GLU A 312 -9.21 -20.68 2.02
C GLU A 312 -8.65 -20.41 0.61
N VAL A 313 -7.38 -20.07 0.51
CA VAL A 313 -6.67 -19.91 -0.77
C VAL A 313 -6.52 -21.25 -1.51
N ALA A 314 -6.29 -22.35 -0.79
CA ALA A 314 -6.18 -23.69 -1.36
C ALA A 314 -7.54 -24.27 -1.82
N SER A 315 -8.66 -23.66 -1.42
CA SER A 315 -10.01 -24.11 -1.77
C SER A 315 -10.30 -24.14 -3.28
N SER A 316 -9.56 -23.36 -4.08
CA SER A 316 -9.66 -23.37 -5.54
C SER A 316 -8.30 -23.48 -6.21
N SER A 317 -8.21 -24.24 -7.31
CA SER A 317 -6.97 -24.43 -8.06
C SER A 317 -6.41 -23.11 -8.60
N GLN A 318 -7.28 -22.18 -9.01
CA GLN A 318 -6.89 -20.86 -9.49
C GLN A 318 -6.20 -20.03 -8.40
N SER A 319 -6.81 -19.95 -7.20
CA SER A 319 -6.25 -19.19 -6.08
C SER A 319 -4.97 -19.84 -5.55
N LEU A 320 -4.93 -21.17 -5.44
CA LEU A 320 -3.72 -21.91 -5.07
C LEU A 320 -2.56 -21.68 -6.04
N ASN A 321 -2.80 -21.71 -7.35
CA ASN A 321 -1.77 -21.43 -8.35
C ASN A 321 -1.25 -19.99 -8.24
N LEU A 322 -2.13 -19.04 -7.99
CA LEU A 322 -1.76 -17.65 -7.77
C LEU A 322 -0.93 -17.48 -6.48
N ALA A 323 -1.28 -18.20 -5.42
CA ALA A 323 -0.53 -18.20 -4.17
C ALA A 323 0.85 -18.80 -4.32
N LYS A 324 0.99 -19.91 -5.04
CA LYS A 324 2.30 -20.51 -5.39
C LYS A 324 3.15 -19.55 -6.22
N PHE A 325 2.52 -18.78 -7.11
CA PHE A 325 3.20 -17.71 -7.84
C PHE A 325 3.71 -16.60 -6.90
N VAL A 326 2.86 -16.11 -5.99
CA VAL A 326 3.24 -15.10 -4.99
C VAL A 326 4.36 -15.62 -4.07
N ALA A 327 4.28 -16.89 -3.64
CA ALA A 327 5.33 -17.53 -2.86
C ALA A 327 6.66 -17.55 -3.64
N LEU A 328 6.66 -17.84 -4.94
CA LEU A 328 7.87 -17.80 -5.75
C LEU A 328 8.49 -16.40 -5.83
N GLU A 329 7.68 -15.36 -5.99
CA GLU A 329 8.16 -13.96 -5.94
C GLU A 329 8.78 -13.62 -4.57
N ILE A 330 8.21 -14.12 -3.47
CA ILE A 330 8.77 -13.97 -2.12
C ILE A 330 10.13 -14.69 -2.00
N LEU A 331 10.25 -15.91 -2.55
CA LEU A 331 11.51 -16.64 -2.54
C LEU A 331 12.59 -15.95 -3.38
N GLU A 332 12.24 -15.33 -4.51
CA GLU A 332 13.18 -14.52 -5.30
C GLU A 332 13.63 -13.25 -4.55
N LEU A 333 12.73 -12.60 -3.79
CA LEU A 333 13.13 -11.50 -2.89
C LEU A 333 14.17 -11.98 -1.86
N LEU A 334 13.95 -13.14 -1.25
CA LEU A 334 14.88 -13.72 -0.27
C LEU A 334 16.21 -14.09 -0.90
N LYS A 335 16.20 -14.72 -2.08
CA LYS A 335 17.41 -15.05 -2.85
C LYS A 335 18.27 -13.81 -3.09
N ASN A 336 17.66 -12.71 -3.53
CA ASN A 336 18.35 -11.45 -3.76
C ASN A 336 18.89 -10.85 -2.44
N ALA A 337 18.11 -10.92 -1.36
CA ALA A 337 18.51 -10.40 -0.06
C ALA A 337 19.61 -11.22 0.64
N PHE A 338 19.87 -12.45 0.20
CA PHE A 338 20.94 -13.31 0.75
C PHE A 338 22.27 -13.18 -0.02
N GLY A 339 22.30 -12.50 -1.16
CA GLY A 339 23.53 -12.19 -1.89
C GLY A 339 24.40 -11.14 -1.19
N LYS A 340 25.66 -11.00 -1.62
CA LYS A 340 26.68 -10.06 -1.10
C LYS A 340 26.64 -8.68 -1.77
N GLU A 341 25.99 -8.54 -2.91
CA GLU A 341 25.88 -7.27 -3.65
C GLU A 341 24.89 -6.31 -2.98
N HIS A 342 25.25 -5.82 -1.80
CA HIS A 342 24.54 -4.76 -1.08
C HIS A 342 25.11 -3.36 -1.38
N SER A 343 25.92 -3.21 -2.44
CA SER A 343 26.61 -1.94 -2.77
C SER A 343 25.65 -0.76 -2.98
N PHE A 344 24.37 -1.02 -3.31
CA PHE A 344 23.32 -0.01 -3.40
C PHE A 344 22.61 0.31 -2.07
N LEU A 345 22.59 -0.62 -1.09
CA LEU A 345 21.93 -0.43 0.21
C LEU A 345 22.82 0.35 1.20
N ALA A 346 24.14 0.18 1.12
CA ALA A 346 25.07 0.86 2.01
C ALA A 346 25.06 2.40 1.82
N ASN A 347 24.87 2.89 0.59
CA ASN A 347 24.91 4.33 0.26
C ASN A 347 23.55 5.05 0.35
N THR A 348 22.44 4.32 0.42
CA THR A 348 21.07 4.89 0.48
C THR A 348 20.53 5.00 1.91
N SER A 349 21.25 4.44 2.89
CA SER A 349 20.85 4.28 4.30
C SER A 349 20.73 5.58 5.12
N ARG A 350 21.26 6.72 4.66
CA ARG A 350 21.12 8.00 5.38
C ARG A 350 19.91 8.79 4.88
N GLY A 351 18.70 8.33 5.22
CA GLY A 351 17.50 9.18 5.21
C GLY A 351 16.23 8.62 4.58
N TYR A 352 16.24 7.43 3.97
CA TYR A 352 15.04 6.85 3.34
C TYR A 352 14.79 5.41 3.83
N PRO A 353 13.86 5.20 4.79
CA PRO A 353 13.54 3.87 5.31
C PRO A 353 12.96 2.97 4.20
N MET A 354 13.40 1.72 4.12
CA MET A 354 13.06 0.78 3.03
C MET A 354 11.89 -0.16 3.39
N GLY A 355 11.43 -0.17 4.64
CA GLY A 355 10.43 -1.12 5.13
C GLY A 355 11.05 -2.46 5.53
N LEU A 356 10.28 -3.27 6.28
CA LEU A 356 10.68 -4.62 6.73
C LEU A 356 10.47 -5.67 5.60
N LEU A 357 11.05 -5.46 4.43
CA LEU A 357 10.81 -6.28 3.24
C LEU A 357 11.35 -7.71 3.41
N GLN A 358 12.64 -7.84 3.71
CA GLN A 358 13.32 -9.11 3.93
C GLN A 358 12.71 -9.83 5.12
N LEU A 359 12.50 -9.14 6.24
CA LEU A 359 11.94 -9.75 7.44
C LEU A 359 10.53 -10.28 7.21
N ASN A 360 9.65 -9.51 6.55
CA ASN A 360 8.30 -9.98 6.23
C ASN A 360 8.33 -11.15 5.23
N ALA A 361 9.23 -11.12 4.24
CA ALA A 361 9.43 -12.23 3.31
C ALA A 361 9.88 -13.52 4.04
N MET A 362 10.78 -13.42 5.02
CA MET A 362 11.23 -14.57 5.82
C MET A 362 10.12 -15.14 6.70
N ARG A 363 9.29 -14.27 7.30
CA ARG A 363 8.11 -14.70 8.07
C ARG A 363 7.09 -15.43 7.19
N LEU A 364 6.84 -14.97 5.97
CA LEU A 364 5.97 -15.68 5.04
C LEU A 364 6.58 -17.01 4.58
N ALA A 365 7.90 -17.06 4.35
CA ALA A 365 8.57 -18.31 4.01
C ALA A 365 8.50 -19.33 5.16
N ASP A 366 8.62 -18.90 6.41
CA ASP A 366 8.39 -19.74 7.61
C ASP A 366 6.98 -20.36 7.55
N ILE A 367 5.95 -19.53 7.43
CA ILE A 367 4.54 -19.97 7.35
C ILE A 367 4.32 -20.95 6.17
N PHE A 368 4.78 -20.61 4.96
CA PHE A 368 4.58 -21.48 3.79
C PHE A 368 5.38 -22.79 3.87
N SER A 369 6.51 -22.79 4.56
CA SER A 369 7.30 -24.01 4.77
C SER A 369 6.68 -24.96 5.79
N ASP A 370 5.89 -24.44 6.73
CA ASP A 370 5.15 -25.24 7.71
C ASP A 370 3.81 -25.75 7.16
N ASP A 371 3.17 -25.01 6.26
CA ASP A 371 1.85 -25.34 5.72
C ASP A 371 1.83 -26.55 4.77
N SER A 372 0.87 -27.45 4.96
CA SER A 372 0.76 -28.70 4.18
C SER A 372 0.47 -28.52 2.68
N ASN A 373 -0.22 -27.45 2.29
CA ASN A 373 -0.53 -27.17 0.87
C ASN A 373 0.68 -26.59 0.11
N PHE A 374 1.63 -26.01 0.84
CA PHE A 374 2.77 -25.27 0.27
C PHE A 374 4.13 -25.94 0.51
N ARG A 375 4.30 -26.75 1.56
CA ARG A 375 5.58 -27.32 1.98
C ARG A 375 6.37 -27.99 0.86
N SER A 376 5.78 -28.91 0.10
CA SER A 376 6.45 -29.57 -1.03
C SER A 376 6.89 -28.58 -2.12
N TYR A 377 6.06 -27.56 -2.38
CA TYR A 377 6.37 -26.51 -3.34
C TYR A 377 7.54 -25.64 -2.86
N ILE A 378 7.52 -25.17 -1.60
CA ILE A 378 8.62 -24.41 -1.00
C ILE A 378 9.91 -25.24 -0.97
N THR A 379 9.83 -26.51 -0.58
CA THR A 379 10.97 -27.45 -0.60
C THR A 379 11.57 -27.49 -1.99
N THR A 380 10.75 -27.63 -3.03
CA THR A 380 11.23 -27.72 -4.42
C THR A 380 11.87 -26.42 -4.89
N CYS A 381 11.27 -25.27 -4.59
CA CYS A 381 11.72 -23.97 -5.08
C CYS A 381 12.92 -23.41 -4.30
N PHE A 382 12.95 -23.57 -2.97
CA PHE A 382 13.89 -22.85 -2.11
C PHE A 382 15.15 -23.65 -1.79
N THR A 383 15.11 -24.98 -1.88
CA THR A 383 16.26 -25.84 -1.51
C THR A 383 17.53 -25.50 -2.26
N LYS A 384 17.44 -25.05 -3.52
CA LYS A 384 18.61 -24.61 -4.28
C LYS A 384 19.32 -23.42 -3.64
N VAL A 385 18.54 -22.42 -3.21
CA VAL A 385 19.07 -21.22 -2.53
C VAL A 385 19.68 -21.61 -1.18
N LEU A 386 18.99 -22.43 -0.40
CA LEU A 386 19.52 -22.93 0.88
C LEU A 386 20.83 -23.72 0.70
N THR A 387 20.89 -24.58 -0.32
CA THR A 387 22.11 -25.34 -0.64
C THR A 387 23.28 -24.41 -0.99
N ALA A 388 23.02 -23.34 -1.74
CA ALA A 388 24.02 -22.32 -2.02
C ALA A 388 24.51 -21.64 -0.73
N ILE A 389 23.62 -21.28 0.19
CA ILE A 389 23.98 -20.68 1.48
C ILE A 389 24.85 -21.64 2.31
N PHE A 390 24.50 -22.93 2.38
CA PHE A 390 25.29 -23.91 3.11
C PHE A 390 26.67 -24.17 2.49
N SER A 391 26.79 -23.97 1.17
CA SER A 391 28.02 -24.11 0.41
C SER A 391 28.98 -22.92 0.54
N LEU A 392 28.56 -21.84 1.21
CA LEU A 392 29.44 -20.70 1.51
C LEU A 392 30.64 -21.12 2.37
N SER A 393 31.75 -20.40 2.20
CA SER A 393 32.93 -20.54 3.07
C SER A 393 32.53 -20.33 4.54
N HIS A 394 33.25 -20.96 5.48
CA HIS A 394 32.91 -20.84 6.90
C HIS A 394 32.90 -19.37 7.38
N GLY A 395 33.86 -18.56 6.93
CA GLY A 395 33.93 -17.14 7.28
C GLY A 395 32.77 -16.34 6.72
N ASP A 396 32.40 -16.58 5.46
CA ASP A 396 31.27 -15.91 4.81
C ASP A 396 29.95 -16.24 5.51
N PHE A 397 29.70 -17.53 5.77
CA PHE A 397 28.50 -17.98 6.47
C PHE A 397 28.37 -17.32 7.85
N LEU A 398 29.43 -17.33 8.66
CA LEU A 398 29.41 -16.70 9.98
C LEU A 398 29.18 -15.18 9.89
N SER A 399 29.82 -14.51 8.94
CA SER A 399 29.66 -13.06 8.76
C SER A 399 28.23 -12.65 8.39
N CYS A 400 27.55 -13.48 7.60
CA CYS A 400 26.21 -13.20 7.10
C CYS A 400 25.11 -13.66 8.06
N TRP A 401 25.29 -14.74 8.82
CA TRP A 401 24.20 -15.38 9.56
C TRP A 401 24.40 -15.46 11.08
N CYS A 402 25.63 -15.33 11.56
CA CYS A 402 25.98 -15.51 12.98
C CYS A 402 26.67 -14.28 13.59
N SER A 403 26.85 -13.19 12.84
CA SER A 403 27.50 -11.97 13.33
C SER A 403 26.48 -10.99 13.92
N SER A 404 26.71 -10.52 15.15
CA SER A 404 25.96 -9.41 15.74
C SER A 404 26.35 -8.04 15.16
N LYS A 405 27.43 -7.97 14.39
CA LYS A 405 27.95 -6.75 13.73
C LYS A 405 27.49 -6.64 12.27
N LEU A 406 26.24 -6.98 11.99
CA LEU A 406 25.68 -6.81 10.65
C LEU A 406 25.39 -5.32 10.40
N PRO A 407 25.88 -4.72 9.30
CA PRO A 407 25.75 -3.30 9.03
C PRO A 407 24.32 -2.83 8.68
N GLU A 408 23.39 -3.73 8.37
CA GLU A 408 22.12 -3.37 7.74
C GLU A 408 20.91 -3.77 8.60
N ARG A 409 20.23 -2.74 9.10
CA ARG A 409 18.90 -2.81 9.70
C ARG A 409 17.90 -2.44 8.62
N GLU A 410 16.86 -3.24 8.42
CA GLU A 410 15.67 -2.75 7.73
C GLU A 410 14.97 -1.76 8.64
N GLU A 411 14.86 -0.50 8.19
CA GLU A 411 14.08 0.50 8.88
C GLU A 411 12.70 0.62 8.25
N ASP A 412 11.66 0.48 9.07
CA ASP A 412 10.29 0.75 8.64
C ASP A 412 9.92 2.20 8.89
N ALA A 413 8.88 2.66 8.18
CA ALA A 413 8.25 3.92 8.47
C ALA A 413 6.75 3.92 8.16
N THR A 414 6.06 4.76 8.93
CA THR A 414 4.68 5.14 8.63
C THR A 414 4.67 6.46 7.89
N LEU A 415 3.98 6.48 6.76
CA LEU A 415 3.75 7.69 5.97
C LEU A 415 2.66 8.53 6.65
N GLU A 416 2.98 9.77 7.02
CA GLU A 416 1.98 10.76 7.44
C GLU A 416 1.33 11.37 6.20
N TYR A 417 0.19 10.80 5.81
CA TYR A 417 -0.53 11.23 4.63
C TYR A 417 -1.39 12.46 4.94
N ASP A 418 -1.17 13.55 4.20
CA ASP A 418 -1.99 14.75 4.26
C ASP A 418 -2.87 14.85 3.01
N VAL A 419 -4.19 14.67 3.21
CA VAL A 419 -5.21 14.73 2.16
C VAL A 419 -5.21 16.11 1.48
N PHE A 420 -5.02 17.19 2.23
CA PHE A 420 -5.08 18.54 1.69
C PHE A 420 -3.93 18.81 0.71
N SER A 421 -2.70 18.49 1.11
CA SER A 421 -1.52 18.60 0.23
C SER A 421 -1.54 17.60 -0.92
N ALA A 422 -1.99 16.36 -0.69
CA ALA A 422 -2.09 15.35 -1.74
C ALA A 422 -3.02 15.78 -2.88
N ALA A 423 -4.22 16.24 -2.53
CA ALA A 423 -5.20 16.74 -3.48
C ALA A 423 -4.73 18.04 -4.14
N GLY A 424 -4.18 18.97 -3.35
CA GLY A 424 -3.69 20.25 -3.84
C GLY A 424 -2.59 20.11 -4.87
N TRP A 425 -1.62 19.22 -4.64
CA TRP A 425 -0.53 19.01 -5.58
C TRP A 425 -1.01 18.62 -6.99
N VAL A 426 -2.03 17.78 -7.10
CA VAL A 426 -2.59 17.40 -8.40
C VAL A 426 -3.40 18.54 -9.00
N LEU A 427 -4.26 19.19 -8.21
CA LEU A 427 -5.12 20.27 -8.70
C LEU A 427 -4.29 21.47 -9.19
N ASP A 428 -3.20 21.80 -8.50
CA ASP A 428 -2.35 22.96 -8.79
C ASP A 428 -1.41 22.69 -9.99
N ASN A 429 -0.82 21.50 -10.08
CA ASN A 429 0.15 21.17 -11.14
C ASN A 429 -0.48 20.75 -12.47
N SER A 430 -1.76 20.41 -12.49
CA SER A 430 -2.39 19.88 -13.70
C SER A 430 -3.02 20.98 -14.59
N SER A 431 -2.78 22.25 -14.26
CA SER A 431 -3.20 23.43 -15.04
C SER A 431 -2.08 23.98 -15.94
N SER A 432 -0.82 23.59 -15.70
CA SER A 432 0.33 24.00 -16.51
C SER A 432 0.55 23.00 -17.64
N THR A 433 0.64 23.50 -18.88
CA THR A 433 0.93 22.71 -20.08
C THR A 433 2.31 22.06 -20.07
N ASN A 434 3.09 22.27 -19.00
CA ASN A 434 4.42 21.74 -18.80
C ASN A 434 4.61 21.41 -17.31
N LEU A 435 4.59 20.12 -16.93
CA LEU A 435 5.03 19.60 -15.63
C LEU A 435 6.55 19.83 -15.35
N LEU A 436 7.19 20.71 -16.11
CA LEU A 436 8.63 20.96 -16.11
C LEU A 436 9.17 21.50 -14.78
N ASN A 437 8.31 22.10 -13.94
CA ASN A 437 8.70 22.76 -12.67
C ASN A 437 7.85 22.33 -11.46
N ALA A 438 7.19 21.17 -11.50
CA ALA A 438 6.39 20.71 -10.37
C ALA A 438 7.28 20.52 -9.13
N LYS A 439 7.00 21.26 -8.04
CA LYS A 439 7.70 21.06 -6.76
C LYS A 439 7.42 19.65 -6.28
N THR A 440 8.44 18.91 -5.89
CA THR A 440 8.27 17.57 -5.30
C THR A 440 7.48 17.66 -4.00
N LEU A 441 6.34 16.98 -3.93
CA LEU A 441 5.62 16.77 -2.68
C LEU A 441 6.32 15.66 -1.89
N GLU A 442 6.57 15.90 -0.62
CA GLU A 442 7.16 14.93 0.30
C GLU A 442 6.33 14.87 1.58
N PHE A 443 5.74 13.71 1.83
CA PHE A 443 5.11 13.41 3.11
C PHE A 443 6.17 13.02 4.14
N ALA A 444 5.89 13.33 5.41
CA ALA A 444 6.73 12.92 6.51
C ALA A 444 6.68 11.40 6.70
N LEU A 445 7.82 10.84 7.10
CA LEU A 445 7.99 9.43 7.42
C LEU A 445 8.33 9.33 8.90
N ILE A 446 7.49 8.66 9.68
CA ILE A 446 7.75 8.37 11.09
C ILE A 446 8.49 7.03 11.17
N PRO A 447 9.78 6.99 11.57
CA PRO A 447 10.54 5.75 11.65
C PRO A 447 9.98 4.83 12.74
N ASN A 448 9.74 3.57 12.38
CA ASN A 448 9.17 2.55 13.26
C ASN A 448 10.05 1.31 13.21
N SER A 449 11.11 1.26 14.02
CA SER A 449 12.09 0.18 13.87
C SER A 449 12.47 -0.44 15.23
N PRO A 450 12.53 -1.79 15.32
CA PRO A 450 12.97 -2.48 16.53
C PRO A 450 14.49 -2.34 16.73
N PRO A 451 15.02 -2.57 17.93
CA PRO A 451 16.47 -2.54 18.18
C PRO A 451 17.24 -3.50 17.26
N GLN A 452 18.46 -3.12 16.83
CA GLN A 452 19.28 -3.90 15.87
C GLN A 452 19.53 -5.35 16.32
N ALA A 453 19.78 -5.57 17.61
CA ALA A 453 19.96 -6.92 18.17
C ALA A 453 18.70 -7.80 18.00
N SER A 454 17.51 -7.20 18.08
CA SER A 454 16.24 -7.90 17.89
C SER A 454 16.06 -8.32 16.43
N TYR A 455 16.43 -7.46 15.47
CA TYR A 455 16.35 -7.78 14.04
C TYR A 455 17.25 -8.96 13.66
N ALA A 456 18.53 -8.92 14.04
CA ALA A 456 19.48 -9.98 13.72
C ALA A 456 19.02 -11.33 14.31
N HIS A 457 18.55 -11.33 15.56
CA HIS A 457 18.02 -12.52 16.20
C HIS A 457 16.78 -13.07 15.48
N GLN A 458 15.82 -12.21 15.11
CA GLN A 458 14.62 -12.64 14.38
C GLN A 458 14.97 -13.25 13.02
N ARG A 459 15.86 -12.60 12.26
CA ARG A 459 16.31 -13.09 10.95
C ARG A 459 16.92 -14.49 11.07
N THR A 460 17.86 -14.65 11.98
CA THR A 460 18.55 -15.93 12.19
C THR A 460 17.60 -17.01 12.72
N SER A 461 16.68 -16.65 13.63
CA SER A 461 15.64 -17.56 14.11
C SER A 461 14.71 -18.04 12.99
N LEU A 462 14.22 -17.13 12.14
CA LEU A 462 13.36 -17.47 11.00
C LEU A 462 14.08 -18.37 10.00
N PHE A 463 15.35 -18.10 9.71
CA PHE A 463 16.15 -18.95 8.82
C PHE A 463 16.23 -20.40 9.32
N VAL A 464 16.48 -20.58 10.63
CA VAL A 464 16.50 -21.91 11.25
C VAL A 464 15.13 -22.59 11.21
N LYS A 465 14.06 -21.85 11.51
CA LYS A 465 12.69 -22.39 11.47
C LYS A 465 12.33 -22.91 10.08
N VAL A 466 12.61 -22.13 9.03
CA VAL A 466 12.39 -22.57 7.65
C VAL A 466 13.13 -23.89 7.37
N ILE A 467 14.40 -24.01 7.75
CA ILE A 467 15.16 -25.26 7.57
C ILE A 467 14.52 -26.42 8.35
N ALA A 468 14.11 -26.17 9.59
CA ALA A 468 13.48 -27.19 10.43
C ALA A 468 12.16 -27.68 9.82
N ASN A 469 11.31 -26.76 9.33
CA ASN A 469 10.04 -27.09 8.70
C ASN A 469 10.23 -27.94 7.44
N LEU A 470 11.23 -27.62 6.61
CA LEU A 470 11.55 -28.39 5.39
C LEU A 470 12.11 -29.79 5.68
N HIS A 471 12.72 -29.99 6.86
CA HIS A 471 13.20 -31.30 7.29
C HIS A 471 12.13 -32.12 8.03
N CYS A 472 11.04 -31.49 8.45
CA CYS A 472 9.97 -32.13 9.20
C CYS A 472 9.14 -33.04 8.28
N PHE A 473 8.87 -34.26 8.75
CA PHE A 473 7.95 -35.19 8.10
C PHE A 473 6.92 -35.64 9.13
N VAL A 474 5.64 -35.33 8.88
CA VAL A 474 4.53 -35.72 9.74
C VAL A 474 3.70 -36.77 8.99
N PRO A 475 3.82 -38.07 9.34
CA PRO A 475 3.22 -39.16 8.54
C PRO A 475 1.70 -39.08 8.33
N THR A 476 0.98 -38.34 9.18
CA THR A 476 -0.47 -38.17 9.11
C THR A 476 -0.91 -37.00 8.23
N ILE A 477 0.00 -36.13 7.82
CA ILE A 477 -0.27 -34.89 7.07
C ILE A 477 0.50 -34.89 5.75
N CYS A 478 1.77 -35.31 5.77
CA CYS A 478 2.64 -35.37 4.61
C CYS A 478 2.29 -36.55 3.70
N GLU A 479 2.37 -36.33 2.39
CA GLU A 479 2.41 -37.45 1.44
C GLU A 479 3.75 -38.20 1.59
N GLU A 480 3.75 -39.53 1.43
CA GLU A 480 4.99 -40.33 1.58
C GLU A 480 6.10 -39.91 0.60
N GLN A 481 5.73 -39.28 -0.52
CA GLN A 481 6.65 -38.70 -1.50
C GLN A 481 7.45 -37.50 -0.94
N GLU A 482 6.92 -36.82 0.08
CA GLU A 482 7.60 -35.71 0.78
C GLU A 482 8.68 -36.22 1.74
N ARG A 483 8.67 -37.52 2.07
CA ARG A 483 9.65 -38.10 2.99
C ARG A 483 11.06 -37.96 2.45
N ASN A 484 11.93 -37.29 3.21
CA ASN A 484 13.30 -36.96 2.82
C ASN A 484 13.42 -36.08 1.56
N LEU A 485 12.33 -35.47 1.08
CA LEU A 485 12.33 -34.65 -0.15
C LEU A 485 13.38 -33.54 -0.09
N PHE A 486 13.49 -32.86 1.06
CA PHE A 486 14.49 -31.83 1.27
C PHE A 486 15.93 -32.35 1.10
N LEU A 487 16.27 -33.46 1.76
CA LEU A 487 17.61 -34.07 1.66
C LEU A 487 17.94 -34.53 0.24
N LEU A 488 16.95 -35.12 -0.47
CA LEU A 488 17.11 -35.52 -1.87
C LEU A 488 17.37 -34.30 -2.76
N LYS A 489 16.62 -33.20 -2.57
CA LYS A 489 16.80 -31.95 -3.32
C LYS A 489 18.12 -31.25 -3.03
N VAL A 490 18.62 -31.30 -1.78
CA VAL A 490 19.96 -30.80 -1.43
C VAL A 490 21.02 -31.61 -2.19
N LYS A 491 20.93 -32.94 -2.17
CA LYS A 491 21.87 -33.82 -2.89
C LYS A 491 21.87 -33.55 -4.39
N GLU A 492 20.69 -33.38 -5.00
CA GLU A 492 20.56 -32.98 -6.41
C GLU A 492 21.20 -31.61 -6.67
N SER A 493 20.99 -30.64 -5.79
CA SER A 493 21.49 -29.27 -5.95
C SER A 493 23.01 -29.17 -5.82
N LEU A 494 23.62 -29.96 -4.92
CA LEU A 494 25.08 -30.03 -4.77
C LEU A 494 25.79 -30.52 -6.04
N GLN A 495 25.10 -31.28 -6.90
CA GLN A 495 25.63 -31.76 -8.18
C GLN A 495 25.57 -30.69 -9.28
N MET A 496 24.86 -29.59 -9.07
CA MET A 496 24.69 -28.49 -10.04
C MET A 496 25.76 -27.41 -9.84
N ASP A 497 25.81 -26.44 -10.76
CA ASP A 497 26.51 -25.18 -10.52
C ASP A 497 25.61 -24.24 -9.70
N LEU A 498 26.16 -23.71 -8.61
CA LEU A 498 25.46 -22.84 -7.65
C LEU A 498 25.87 -21.37 -7.79
N SER A 499 26.80 -21.07 -8.71
CA SER A 499 27.44 -19.76 -8.84
C SER A 499 26.46 -18.62 -9.14
N ASP A 500 25.36 -18.90 -9.83
CA ASP A 500 24.35 -17.90 -10.20
C ASP A 500 23.27 -17.66 -9.12
N LEU A 501 23.30 -18.40 -8.00
CA LEU A 501 22.23 -18.38 -7.01
C LEU A 501 22.44 -17.37 -5.87
N LEU A 502 23.68 -17.00 -5.57
CA LEU A 502 24.04 -16.02 -4.55
C LEU A 502 24.96 -14.95 -5.16
N PRO A 503 24.40 -13.83 -5.66
CA PRO A 503 25.18 -12.74 -6.24
C PRO A 503 26.27 -12.25 -5.27
N GLY A 504 27.48 -11.99 -5.76
CA GLY A 504 28.59 -11.46 -4.94
C GLY A 504 29.35 -12.47 -4.07
N PHE A 505 28.97 -13.74 -4.06
CA PHE A 505 29.78 -14.81 -3.44
C PHE A 505 30.53 -15.61 -4.48
N SER A 506 31.78 -15.98 -4.18
CA SER A 506 32.55 -16.93 -4.97
C SER A 506 32.49 -18.31 -4.31
N PHE A 507 32.14 -19.33 -5.09
CA PHE A 507 32.19 -20.71 -4.65
C PHE A 507 33.55 -21.32 -5.01
N PRO A 508 34.16 -22.13 -4.13
CA PRO A 508 35.44 -22.76 -4.43
C PRO A 508 35.29 -23.68 -5.66
N SER A 509 35.95 -23.34 -6.77
CA SER A 509 35.98 -24.18 -7.96
C SER A 509 36.97 -25.34 -7.77
N GLY A 510 36.45 -26.57 -7.67
CA GLY A 510 37.26 -27.78 -7.84
C GLY A 510 37.64 -28.54 -6.57
N ALA A 511 36.72 -29.38 -6.09
CA ALA A 511 36.96 -30.63 -5.37
C ALA A 511 35.65 -31.44 -5.46
N PRO A 512 35.64 -32.79 -5.45
CA PRO A 512 34.49 -33.57 -5.90
C PRO A 512 33.23 -33.20 -5.07
N LYS A 513 32.27 -32.56 -5.75
CA LYS A 513 31.01 -31.98 -5.24
C LYS A 513 30.09 -32.95 -4.49
N ALA A 514 30.48 -34.20 -4.29
CA ALA A 514 29.66 -35.25 -3.71
C ALA A 514 30.15 -35.81 -2.36
N ALA A 515 31.39 -35.54 -1.93
CA ALA A 515 31.97 -36.29 -0.80
C ALA A 515 32.18 -35.49 0.50
N MET A 516 32.37 -34.17 0.47
CA MET A 516 32.66 -33.40 1.70
C MET A 516 31.42 -32.83 2.42
N CYS A 517 30.37 -32.41 1.71
CA CYS A 517 29.17 -31.86 2.37
C CYS A 517 28.22 -32.90 2.98
N LEU A 518 28.41 -34.20 2.69
CA LEU A 518 27.58 -35.30 3.23
C LEU A 518 28.15 -35.91 4.51
N GLN A 519 29.24 -35.38 5.06
CA GLN A 519 29.48 -35.57 6.48
C GLN A 519 28.44 -34.73 7.21
N GLU A 520 27.37 -35.39 7.69
CA GLU A 520 26.39 -34.90 8.66
C GLU A 520 26.98 -33.88 9.67
N PRO A 521 28.23 -34.01 10.17
CA PRO A 521 28.85 -33.03 11.04
C PRO A 521 28.90 -31.59 10.54
N GLU A 522 29.18 -31.28 9.26
CA GLU A 522 29.38 -29.86 8.87
C GLU A 522 28.07 -29.09 8.71
N PHE A 523 27.04 -29.76 8.17
CA PHE A 523 25.66 -29.25 8.14
C PHE A 523 25.13 -29.09 9.57
N LEU A 524 25.28 -30.11 10.42
CA LEU A 524 24.88 -30.05 11.82
C LEU A 524 25.69 -29.01 12.61
N VAL A 525 26.98 -28.83 12.36
CA VAL A 525 27.82 -27.84 13.07
C VAL A 525 27.46 -26.41 12.67
N LYS A 526 27.18 -26.15 11.38
CA LYS A 526 26.68 -24.84 10.95
C LYS A 526 25.29 -24.56 11.51
N SER A 527 24.39 -25.56 11.56
CA SER A 527 23.08 -25.44 12.21
C SER A 527 23.19 -25.25 13.72
N CYS A 528 24.03 -26.02 14.42
CA CYS A 528 24.24 -25.92 15.88
C CYS A 528 24.84 -24.58 16.29
N ARG A 529 25.78 -24.01 15.52
CA ARG A 529 26.36 -22.69 15.84
C ARG A 529 25.39 -21.53 15.66
N ILE A 530 24.31 -21.70 14.90
CA ILE A 530 23.22 -20.73 14.90
C ILE A 530 22.49 -20.72 16.26
N PHE A 531 22.44 -21.85 16.97
CA PHE A 531 21.81 -21.92 18.30
C PHE A 531 22.71 -21.41 19.44
N ASP A 532 24.03 -21.37 19.24
CA ASP A 532 25.02 -20.94 20.25
C ASP A 532 25.35 -19.43 20.21
N SER A 533 24.89 -18.70 19.17
CA SER A 533 25.08 -17.25 18.97
C SER A 533 23.79 -16.47 19.13
#